data_AF-A0A841EJH3-F1
#
_entry.id   AF-A0A841EJH3-F1
#
_cell.length_a   1.000
_cell.length_b   1.000
_cell.length_c   1.000
_cell.angle_alpha   90.00
_cell.angle_beta   90.00
_cell.angle_gamma   90.00
#
_symmetry.space_group_name_H-M   'P 1'
#
loop_
_entity.id
_entity.type
_entity.pdbx_description
1 polymer ?
#
loop_
_entity_poly.entity_id
_entity_poly.type
_entity_poly.pdbx_seq_one_letter_code
_entity_poly.pdbx_strand_id
1 'polypeptide(L)'
;MLNKPTTINQSGNYCLNYLTFKEVSFIFAPLLQKKILNKQNNMLIINIKENESIDKALKRFKKKFEKTGVVKQLRKRAAFEKPSIGRRTEIIRASYKQRMYGNEEA
;
A
#
# COMPACT_ATOMS: atom_id res chain seq x y z
N MET A 1 25.33 -29.81 14.95
CA MET A 1 26.16 -28.60 14.72
C MET A 1 25.39 -27.68 13.80
N LEU A 2 25.04 -26.50 14.30
CA LEU A 2 24.24 -25.49 13.60
C LEU A 2 25.13 -24.76 12.58
N ASN A 3 24.87 -24.95 11.29
CA ASN A 3 25.45 -24.10 10.27
C ASN A 3 24.43 -23.04 9.88
N LYS A 4 24.53 -21.87 10.53
CA LYS A 4 24.04 -20.61 10.00
C LYS A 4 24.97 -20.19 8.86
N PRO A 5 24.51 -19.92 7.63
CA PRO A 5 25.29 -19.10 6.71
C PRO A 5 25.14 -17.64 7.12
N THR A 6 26.21 -17.12 7.69
CA THR A 6 26.49 -15.70 7.90
C THR A 6 26.60 -14.96 6.57
N THR A 7 26.26 -13.68 6.66
CA THR A 7 26.21 -12.63 5.65
C THR A 7 27.54 -12.31 4.94
N ILE A 8 27.39 -11.54 3.84
CA ILE A 8 28.30 -10.52 3.25
C ILE A 8 28.93 -10.90 1.90
N ASN A 9 28.32 -10.33 0.85
CA ASN A 9 28.89 -9.65 -0.33
C ASN A 9 30.23 -10.13 -0.90
N GLN A 10 30.24 -10.45 -2.21
CA GLN A 10 31.05 -9.74 -3.22
C GLN A 10 30.82 -10.30 -4.64
N SER A 11 30.99 -9.41 -5.64
CA SER A 11 30.89 -9.60 -7.09
C SER A 11 29.47 -9.87 -7.62
N GLY A 12 28.83 -8.99 -8.40
CA GLY A 12 29.37 -8.15 -9.46
C GLY A 12 28.91 -8.77 -10.77
N ASN A 13 27.79 -8.29 -11.32
CA ASN A 13 27.43 -8.26 -12.74
C ASN A 13 26.01 -7.69 -12.91
N TYR A 14 25.88 -6.38 -12.76
CA TYR A 14 24.78 -5.62 -13.37
C TYR A 14 25.35 -4.92 -14.60
N CYS A 15 25.56 -5.67 -15.68
CA CYS A 15 25.93 -5.10 -16.96
C CYS A 15 24.67 -4.52 -17.61
N LEU A 16 24.74 -3.20 -17.77
CA LEU A 16 23.87 -2.34 -18.55
C LEU A 16 23.67 -2.92 -19.96
N ASN A 17 22.42 -3.10 -20.37
CA ASN A 17 22.04 -3.03 -21.77
C ASN A 17 21.02 -1.89 -21.91
N TYR A 18 21.57 -0.69 -22.13
CA TYR A 18 20.86 0.49 -22.59
C TYR A 18 21.16 0.65 -24.09
N LEU A 19 20.13 1.07 -24.84
CA LEU A 19 20.08 1.40 -26.28
C LEU A 19 19.79 0.24 -27.24
N THR A 20 18.51 0.08 -27.60
CA THR A 20 18.02 0.30 -28.99
C THR A 20 16.50 0.11 -29.01
N PHE A 21 15.75 1.19 -28.75
CA PHE A 21 14.41 1.42 -29.30
C PHE A 21 13.98 2.87 -29.01
N LYS A 22 14.66 3.81 -29.66
CA LYS A 22 14.09 5.13 -29.96
C LYS A 22 13.34 4.97 -31.29
N GLU A 23 12.25 5.72 -31.45
CA GLU A 23 11.29 5.68 -32.57
C GLU A 23 10.15 4.68 -32.36
N VAL A 24 9.12 5.10 -31.59
CA VAL A 24 7.67 5.00 -31.90
C VAL A 24 6.90 5.19 -30.58
N SER A 25 5.90 6.08 -30.62
CA SER A 25 4.91 6.44 -29.57
C SER A 25 5.24 7.62 -28.64
N PHE A 26 5.62 8.76 -29.23
CA PHE A 26 5.50 10.09 -28.58
C PHE A 26 4.16 10.79 -28.92
N ILE A 27 3.06 10.05 -29.16
CA ILE A 27 1.74 10.65 -29.47
C ILE A 27 0.58 9.93 -28.75
N PHE A 28 0.75 9.56 -27.46
CA PHE A 28 -0.40 9.22 -26.62
C PHE A 28 -0.10 9.28 -25.11
N ALA A 29 -0.07 10.48 -24.54
CA ALA A 29 -0.51 10.74 -23.15
C ALA A 29 -0.36 12.23 -22.80
N PRO A 30 -1.24 13.12 -23.29
CA PRO A 30 -1.57 14.28 -22.48
C PRO A 30 -2.38 13.79 -21.27
N LEU A 31 -2.10 14.33 -20.08
CA LEU A 31 -2.80 14.09 -18.81
C LEU A 31 -2.31 12.88 -17.97
N LEU A 32 -1.05 12.90 -17.56
CA LEU A 32 -0.72 12.45 -16.19
C LEU A 32 -0.78 13.62 -15.19
N GLN A 33 -1.74 14.54 -15.39
CA GLN A 33 -2.11 15.50 -14.37
C GLN A 33 -2.91 14.75 -13.30
N LYS A 34 -2.51 14.88 -12.03
CA LYS A 34 -3.27 14.51 -10.81
C LYS A 34 -3.35 13.02 -10.46
N LYS A 35 -2.26 12.44 -9.96
CA LYS A 35 -2.35 11.30 -9.01
C LYS A 35 -1.45 11.40 -7.78
N ILE A 36 -1.01 12.60 -7.42
CA ILE A 36 -0.21 12.86 -6.19
C ILE A 36 -0.91 13.81 -5.20
N LEU A 37 -2.00 14.49 -5.58
CA LEU A 37 -2.75 15.38 -4.68
C LEU A 37 -4.20 14.94 -4.57
N ASN A 38 -4.40 13.86 -3.83
CA ASN A 38 -5.59 13.65 -3.03
C ASN A 38 -5.17 12.93 -1.74
N LYS A 39 -4.16 13.49 -1.06
CA LYS A 39 -3.95 13.21 0.36
C LYS A 39 -5.03 14.00 1.10
N GLN A 40 -6.24 13.46 1.11
CA GLN A 40 -7.34 13.98 1.91
C GLN A 40 -6.84 14.04 3.36
N ASN A 41 -6.48 15.24 3.80
CA ASN A 41 -6.21 15.55 5.20
C ASN A 41 -7.57 15.43 5.91
N ASN A 42 -7.97 14.20 6.22
CA ASN A 42 -9.17 13.93 7.00
C ASN A 42 -8.88 14.35 8.43
N MET A 43 -9.07 15.63 8.73
CA MET A 43 -9.31 16.06 10.11
C MET A 43 -10.60 15.34 10.56
N LEU A 44 -10.47 14.42 11.50
CA LEU A 44 -11.56 13.55 11.94
C LEU A 44 -12.55 14.34 12.81
N ILE A 45 -13.54 14.97 12.18
CA ILE A 45 -14.60 15.71 12.87
C ILE A 45 -15.74 14.77 13.23
N ILE A 46 -16.25 14.89 14.45
CA ILE A 46 -17.43 14.17 14.95
C ILE A 46 -18.33 15.19 15.61
N ASN A 47 -19.53 15.33 15.06
CA ASN A 47 -20.54 16.21 15.61
C ASN A 47 -21.20 15.48 16.79
N ILE A 48 -21.25 16.15 17.94
CA ILE A 48 -21.94 15.69 19.14
C ILE A 48 -23.19 16.55 19.27
N LYS A 49 -24.36 15.92 19.41
CA LYS A 49 -25.62 16.63 19.70
C LYS A 49 -25.83 16.68 21.21
N GLU A 50 -26.58 17.69 21.69
CA GLU A 50 -26.79 17.99 23.11
C GLU A 50 -27.37 16.82 23.93
N ASN A 51 -28.15 15.91 23.30
CA ASN A 51 -28.74 14.73 23.95
C ASN A 51 -27.94 13.42 23.78
N GLU A 52 -26.68 13.48 23.33
CA GLU A 52 -25.84 12.29 23.19
C GLU A 52 -24.91 12.11 24.39
N SER A 53 -24.86 10.88 24.93
CA SER A 53 -23.86 10.55 25.94
C SER A 53 -22.45 10.56 25.34
N ILE A 54 -21.50 11.14 26.08
CA ILE A 54 -20.08 11.29 25.68
C ILE A 54 -19.47 9.94 25.26
N ASP A 55 -19.83 8.85 25.95
CA ASP A 55 -19.34 7.50 25.65
C ASP A 55 -19.72 7.02 24.24
N LYS A 56 -20.92 7.37 23.76
CA LYS A 56 -21.36 7.05 22.40
C LYS A 56 -20.54 7.83 21.37
N ALA A 57 -20.23 9.09 21.64
CA ALA A 57 -19.38 9.90 20.79
C ALA A 57 -17.95 9.33 20.71
N LEU A 58 -17.37 8.93 21.84
CA LEU A 58 -16.05 8.28 21.91
C LEU A 58 -16.01 6.95 21.16
N LYS A 59 -17.07 6.13 21.25
CA LYS A 59 -17.16 4.87 20.50
C LYS A 59 -17.18 5.11 18.99
N ARG A 60 -17.94 6.12 18.51
CA ARG A 60 -17.95 6.50 17.10
C ARG A 60 -16.59 7.04 16.65
N PHE A 61 -15.90 7.78 17.51
CA PHE A 61 -14.54 8.26 17.24
C PHE A 61 -13.57 7.12 16.99
N LYS A 62 -13.51 6.16 17.92
CA LYS A 62 -12.64 4.99 17.79
C LYS A 62 -12.92 4.22 16.48
N LYS A 63 -14.20 3.97 16.18
CA LYS A 63 -14.60 3.30 14.93
C LYS A 63 -14.21 4.09 13.67
N LYS A 64 -14.37 5.43 13.67
CA LYS A 64 -13.99 6.28 12.53
C LYS A 64 -12.46 6.34 12.36
N PHE A 65 -11.71 6.38 13.46
CA PHE A 65 -10.25 6.32 13.47
C PHE A 65 -9.72 5.01 12.86
N GLU A 66 -10.29 3.88 13.27
CA GLU A 66 -9.95 2.56 12.72
C GLU A 66 -10.27 2.45 11.22
N LYS A 67 -11.44 2.94 10.80
CA LYS A 67 -11.84 2.94 9.38
C LYS A 67 -10.90 3.78 8.50
N THR A 68 -10.34 4.85 9.06
CA THR A 68 -9.38 5.70 8.34
C THR A 68 -8.05 4.99 8.10
N GLY A 69 -7.73 3.95 8.88
CA GLY A 69 -6.55 3.10 8.65
C GLY A 69 -5.22 3.82 8.86
N VAL A 70 -5.20 4.96 9.58
CA VAL A 70 -4.00 5.79 9.81
C VAL A 70 -2.89 4.96 10.45
N VAL A 71 -3.21 4.14 11.45
CA VAL A 71 -2.24 3.25 12.12
C VAL A 71 -1.58 2.29 11.13
N LYS A 72 -2.36 1.70 10.22
CA LYS A 72 -1.84 0.80 9.18
C LYS A 72 -0.92 1.53 8.21
N GLN A 73 -1.26 2.77 7.87
CA GLN A 73 -0.43 3.61 7.00
C GLN A 73 0.88 4.01 7.68
N LEU A 74 0.85 4.37 8.97
CA LEU A 74 2.04 4.67 9.76
C LEU A 74 2.98 3.47 9.84
N ARG A 75 2.44 2.29 10.14
CA ARG A 75 3.22 1.04 10.17
C ARG A 75 3.87 0.72 8.82
N LYS A 76 3.15 0.93 7.71
CA LYS A 76 3.69 0.74 6.35
C LYS A 76 4.79 1.75 6.00
N ARG A 77 4.71 2.97 6.50
CA ARG A 77 5.68 4.05 6.23
C ARG A 77 6.91 4.01 7.15
N ALA A 78 6.86 3.24 8.23
CA ALA A 78 7.95 3.16 9.20
C ALA A 78 9.24 2.59 8.61
N ALA A 79 9.14 1.79 7.53
CA ALA A 79 10.29 1.22 6.82
C ALA A 79 10.14 1.40 5.31
N PHE A 80 11.27 1.46 4.61
CA PHE A 80 11.29 1.44 3.15
C PHE A 80 11.07 0.02 2.62
N GLU A 81 9.98 -0.18 1.89
CA GLU A 81 9.70 -1.44 1.17
C GLU A 81 10.01 -1.24 -0.32
N LYS A 82 10.93 -2.04 -0.88
CA LYS A 82 11.22 -2.02 -2.32
C LYS A 82 9.93 -2.33 -3.10
N PRO A 83 9.61 -1.59 -4.19
CA PRO A 83 8.35 -1.76 -4.92
C PRO A 83 8.12 -3.18 -5.45
N SER A 84 9.20 -3.88 -5.80
CA SER A 84 9.13 -5.28 -6.22
C SER A 84 8.57 -6.22 -5.15
N ILE A 85 8.91 -5.97 -3.87
CA ILE A 85 8.45 -6.79 -2.75
C ILE A 85 6.96 -6.55 -2.51
N GLY A 86 6.54 -5.28 -2.50
CA GLY A 86 5.14 -4.89 -2.38
C GLY A 86 4.26 -5.57 -3.43
N ARG A 87 4.64 -5.46 -4.72
CA ARG A 87 3.90 -6.08 -5.83
C ARG A 87 3.82 -7.60 -5.70
N ARG A 88 4.90 -8.27 -5.27
CA ARG A 88 4.90 -9.72 -5.05
C ARG A 88 3.91 -10.11 -3.95
N THR A 89 3.89 -9.39 -2.83
CA THR A 89 2.94 -9.70 -1.73
C THR A 89 1.47 -9.45 -2.13
N GLU A 90 1.21 -8.49 -3.01
CA GLU A 90 -0.12 -8.21 -3.53
C GLU A 90 -0.67 -9.38 -4.37
N ILE A 91 0.13 -9.88 -5.31
CA ILE A 91 -0.25 -11.02 -6.18
C ILE A 91 -0.53 -12.28 -5.34
N ILE A 92 0.35 -12.58 -4.38
CA ILE A 92 0.17 -13.74 -3.49
C ILE A 92 -1.12 -13.64 -2.68
N ARG A 93 -1.43 -12.45 -2.14
CA ARG A 93 -2.69 -12.23 -1.40
C ARG A 93 -3.91 -12.36 -2.30
N ALA A 94 -3.83 -11.90 -3.56
CA ALA A 94 -4.91 -11.98 -4.52
C ALA A 94 -5.22 -13.44 -4.90
N SER A 95 -4.18 -14.22 -5.24
CA SER A 95 -4.36 -15.64 -5.59
C SER A 95 -4.89 -16.46 -4.41
N TYR A 96 -4.42 -16.18 -3.19
CA TYR A 96 -4.98 -16.78 -1.98
C TYR A 96 -6.47 -16.48 -1.83
N LYS A 97 -6.88 -15.20 -1.97
CA LYS A 97 -8.28 -14.81 -1.85
C LYS A 97 -9.16 -15.48 -2.92
N GLN A 98 -8.71 -15.50 -4.17
CA GLN A 98 -9.42 -16.17 -5.26
C GLN A 98 -9.65 -17.65 -4.96
N ARG A 99 -8.63 -18.35 -4.45
CA ARG A 99 -8.76 -19.76 -4.09
C ARG A 99 -9.74 -20.00 -2.94
N MET A 100 -9.77 -19.11 -1.94
CA MET A 100 -10.59 -19.31 -0.74
C MET A 100 -12.06 -18.94 -0.95
N TYR A 101 -12.34 -17.83 -1.65
CA TYR A 101 -13.70 -17.27 -1.77
C TYR A 101 -14.28 -17.38 -3.18
N GLY A 102 -13.48 -17.76 -4.20
CA GLY A 102 -13.93 -17.82 -5.59
C GLY A 102 -14.93 -18.93 -5.90
N ASN A 103 -15.11 -19.89 -4.99
CA ASN A 103 -16.06 -21.00 -5.16
C ASN A 103 -17.38 -20.79 -4.40
N GLU A 104 -17.52 -19.70 -3.62
CA GLU A 104 -18.73 -19.42 -2.83
C GLU A 104 -19.84 -18.72 -3.65
N GLU A 105 -19.55 -18.32 -4.90
CA GLU A 105 -20.47 -17.63 -5.80
C GLU A 105 -20.95 -18.51 -7.00
N ALA A 106 -20.71 -19.83 -6.98
CA ALA A 106 -21.06 -20.76 -8.07
C ALA A 106 -22.18 -21.72 -7.71
#